data_AF-A0AAE0WM75-F1
#
_entry.id   AF-A0AAE0WM75-F1
#
_cell.length_a   1.000
_cell.length_b   1.000
_cell.length_c   1.000
_cell.angle_alpha   90.00
_cell.angle_beta   90.00
_cell.angle_gamma   90.00
#
_symmetry.space_group_name_H-M   'P 1'
#
loop_
_entity.id
_entity.type
_entity.pdbx_description
1 polymer ?
#
loop_
_entity_poly.entity_id
_entity_poly.type
_entity_poly.pdbx_seq_one_letter_code
_entity_poly.pdbx_strand_id
1 'polypeptide(L)'
;MPMDGGPPDEDKMEEFCDGPGETQRTLRRIESLIVKFQKMYPKIRHWGLVGYCWGGYIVNFAIDKDSRFQAAVQCHTGWPPGVDVAQTVSAPLLALNSRDEPETDYREFKQACNSRTGLSTFRIWFMGGCPLVETSVSRV
;
A
#
# COMPACT_ATOMS: atom_id res chain seq x y z
N MET A 1 -2.71 -9.82 -16.42
CA MET A 1 -2.15 -9.26 -17.66
C MET A 1 -2.24 -10.32 -18.74
N PRO A 2 -2.51 -9.95 -20.00
CA PRO A 2 -2.32 -10.83 -21.15
C PRO A 2 -0.87 -11.37 -21.20
N MET A 3 -0.68 -12.61 -21.64
CA MET A 3 0.66 -13.25 -21.76
C MET A 3 1.31 -13.03 -23.14
N ASP A 4 0.66 -12.25 -24.01
CA ASP A 4 1.07 -11.93 -25.38
C ASP A 4 1.72 -10.54 -25.53
N GLY A 5 1.67 -9.70 -24.49
CA GLY A 5 2.17 -8.33 -24.53
C GLY A 5 1.23 -7.31 -25.18
N GLY A 6 -0.03 -7.68 -25.42
CA GLY A 6 -1.07 -6.71 -25.80
C GLY A 6 -1.32 -5.66 -24.70
N PRO A 7 -1.89 -4.49 -25.04
CA PRO A 7 -2.29 -3.49 -24.05
C PRO A 7 -3.27 -4.10 -23.03
N PRO A 8 -3.31 -3.59 -21.78
CA PRO A 8 -4.30 -4.03 -20.82
C PRO A 8 -5.70 -3.77 -21.35
N ASP A 9 -6.58 -4.75 -21.15
CA ASP A 9 -7.99 -4.68 -21.53
C ASP A 9 -8.73 -3.80 -20.52
N GLU A 10 -8.88 -2.51 -20.85
CA GLU A 10 -9.34 -1.46 -19.92
C GLU A 10 -10.75 -1.75 -19.41
N ASP A 11 -11.68 -2.17 -20.28
CA ASP A 11 -13.04 -2.61 -19.93
C ASP A 11 -13.04 -3.68 -18.81
N LYS A 12 -12.14 -4.68 -18.89
CA LYS A 12 -12.01 -5.74 -17.87
C LYS A 12 -11.36 -5.27 -16.57
N MET A 13 -10.57 -4.20 -16.62
CA MET A 13 -10.04 -3.57 -15.41
C MET A 13 -11.13 -2.74 -14.71
N GLU A 14 -11.98 -2.03 -15.45
CA GLU A 14 -13.15 -1.33 -14.91
C GLU A 14 -14.16 -2.34 -14.30
N GLU A 15 -14.52 -3.41 -15.02
CA GLU A 15 -15.40 -4.47 -14.49
C GLU A 15 -14.83 -5.10 -13.20
N PHE A 16 -13.51 -5.30 -13.14
CA PHE A 16 -12.84 -5.80 -11.93
C PHE A 16 -12.93 -4.80 -10.77
N CYS A 17 -12.69 -3.52 -11.04
CA CYS A 17 -12.72 -2.44 -10.04
C CYS A 17 -14.13 -2.19 -9.49
N ASP A 18 -15.17 -2.16 -10.33
CA ASP A 18 -16.55 -1.98 -9.87
C ASP A 18 -17.14 -3.23 -9.20
N GLY A 19 -16.74 -4.41 -9.67
CA GLY A 19 -17.27 -5.70 -9.22
C GLY A 19 -16.49 -6.30 -8.04
N PRO A 20 -15.61 -7.29 -8.28
CA PRO A 20 -14.93 -8.05 -7.24
C PRO A 20 -13.91 -7.25 -6.43
N GLY A 21 -13.27 -6.24 -7.04
CA GLY A 21 -12.15 -5.46 -6.49
C GLY A 21 -12.55 -4.22 -5.67
N GLU A 22 -13.78 -3.71 -5.84
CA GLU A 22 -14.35 -2.47 -5.28
C GLU A 22 -13.73 -2.07 -3.94
N THR A 23 -13.14 -0.87 -3.90
CA THR A 23 -12.25 -0.42 -2.82
C THR A 23 -12.87 -0.57 -1.43
N GLN A 24 -14.09 -0.08 -1.24
CA GLN A 24 -14.83 -0.18 0.02
C GLN A 24 -15.25 -1.63 0.32
N ARG A 25 -15.60 -2.45 -0.68
CA ARG A 25 -15.87 -3.90 -0.52
C ARG A 25 -14.63 -4.63 -0.04
N THR A 26 -13.47 -4.28 -0.55
CA THR A 26 -12.18 -4.87 -0.17
C THR A 26 -11.74 -4.40 1.21
N LEU A 27 -11.90 -3.12 1.55
CA LEU A 27 -11.67 -2.59 2.91
C LEU A 27 -12.60 -3.26 3.95
N ARG A 28 -13.90 -3.37 3.67
CA ARG A 28 -14.88 -4.10 4.52
C ARG A 28 -14.50 -5.57 4.72
N ARG A 29 -13.92 -6.23 3.70
CA ARG A 29 -13.38 -7.60 3.82
C ARG A 29 -12.14 -7.64 4.71
N ILE A 30 -11.18 -6.73 4.53
CA ILE A 30 -9.95 -6.63 5.34
C ILE A 30 -10.32 -6.47 6.81
N GLU A 31 -11.18 -5.50 7.16
CA GLU A 31 -11.65 -5.28 8.55
C GLU A 31 -12.36 -6.51 9.13
N SER A 32 -13.22 -7.18 8.34
CA SER A 32 -13.89 -8.41 8.77
C SER A 32 -12.90 -9.56 9.04
N LEU A 33 -11.79 -9.63 8.31
CA LEU A 33 -10.76 -10.67 8.46
C LEU A 33 -9.85 -10.39 9.66
N ILE A 34 -9.32 -9.17 9.81
CA ILE A 34 -8.43 -8.84 10.94
C ILE A 34 -9.14 -9.00 12.30
N VAL A 35 -10.43 -8.63 12.40
CA VAL A 35 -11.22 -8.85 13.63
C VAL A 35 -11.43 -10.35 13.92
N LYS A 36 -11.50 -11.21 12.89
CA LYS A 36 -11.56 -12.67 13.07
C LYS A 36 -10.19 -13.23 13.48
N PHE A 37 -9.10 -12.79 12.86
CA PHE A 37 -7.75 -13.24 13.17
C PHE A 37 -7.30 -12.81 14.57
N GLN A 38 -7.62 -11.59 15.01
CA GLN A 38 -7.36 -11.14 16.39
C GLN A 38 -8.10 -11.99 17.44
N LYS A 39 -9.33 -12.45 17.14
CA LYS A 39 -10.08 -13.38 18.00
C LYS A 39 -9.53 -14.80 17.98
N MET A 40 -9.05 -15.28 16.84
CA MET A 40 -8.48 -16.62 16.66
C MET A 40 -7.07 -16.74 17.25
N TYR A 41 -6.28 -15.66 17.22
CA TYR A 41 -4.89 -15.62 17.65
C TYR A 41 -4.65 -14.51 18.70
N PRO A 42 -5.31 -14.55 19.88
CA PRO A 42 -5.26 -13.47 20.89
C PRO A 42 -3.88 -13.24 21.53
N LYS A 43 -2.88 -14.08 21.22
CA LYS A 43 -1.48 -13.87 21.60
C LYS A 43 -0.74 -12.92 20.64
N ILE A 44 -1.24 -12.70 19.43
CA ILE A 44 -0.62 -11.83 18.41
C ILE A 44 -1.07 -10.38 18.65
N ARG A 45 -0.16 -9.58 19.20
CA ARG A 45 -0.39 -8.15 19.53
C ARG A 45 -0.22 -7.20 18.36
N HIS A 46 0.52 -7.61 17.33
CA HIS A 46 0.98 -6.76 16.24
C HIS A 46 0.61 -7.40 14.91
N TRP A 47 0.00 -6.62 14.03
CA TRP A 47 -0.48 -7.07 12.72
C TRP A 47 0.00 -6.10 11.65
N GLY A 48 0.42 -6.64 10.52
CA GLY A 48 0.80 -5.86 9.33
C GLY A 48 0.00 -6.30 8.11
N LEU A 49 -0.05 -5.44 7.11
CA LEU A 49 -0.76 -5.69 5.85
C LEU A 49 0.23 -5.68 4.68
N VAL A 50 0.12 -6.64 3.77
CA VAL A 50 0.93 -6.70 2.54
C VAL A 50 -0.02 -6.81 1.35
N GLY A 51 0.15 -5.94 0.36
CA GLY A 51 -0.70 -5.85 -0.82
C GLY A 51 0.11 -5.84 -2.10
N TYR A 52 -0.34 -6.60 -3.10
CA TYR A 52 0.30 -6.76 -4.40
C TYR A 52 -0.62 -6.23 -5.51
N CYS A 53 -0.08 -5.46 -6.47
CA CYS A 53 -0.84 -4.82 -7.54
C CYS A 53 -2.02 -4.01 -6.96
N TRP A 54 -3.26 -4.26 -7.40
CA TRP A 54 -4.47 -3.65 -6.82
C TRP A 54 -4.53 -3.77 -5.28
N GLY A 55 -4.11 -4.91 -4.72
CA GLY A 55 -4.06 -5.07 -3.26
C GLY A 55 -3.09 -4.10 -2.59
N GLY A 56 -2.01 -3.70 -3.28
CA GLY A 56 -1.08 -2.67 -2.82
C GLY A 56 -1.67 -1.27 -2.91
N TYR A 57 -2.49 -0.96 -3.91
CA TYR A 57 -3.25 0.29 -3.98
C TYR A 57 -4.20 0.39 -2.77
N ILE A 58 -4.97 -0.67 -2.50
CA ILE A 58 -5.88 -0.79 -1.35
C ILE A 58 -5.17 -0.66 0.01
N VAL A 59 -3.92 -1.12 0.15
CA VAL A 59 -3.15 -1.02 1.40
C VAL A 59 -3.12 0.40 1.96
N ASN A 60 -2.97 1.41 1.10
CA ASN A 60 -2.88 2.83 1.51
C ASN A 60 -4.15 3.32 2.21
N PHE A 61 -5.32 2.87 1.76
CA PHE A 61 -6.61 3.18 2.38
C PHE A 61 -6.85 2.36 3.65
N ALA A 62 -6.26 1.17 3.76
CA ALA A 62 -6.41 0.27 4.90
C ALA A 62 -5.54 0.66 6.12
N ILE A 63 -4.63 1.63 5.97
CA ILE A 63 -3.73 2.14 7.02
C ILE A 63 -4.06 3.57 7.45
N ASP A 64 -5.35 3.93 7.43
CA ASP A 64 -5.83 5.22 7.90
C ASP A 64 -5.64 5.43 9.42
N LYS A 65 -6.16 6.54 9.96
CA LYS A 65 -6.05 6.89 11.39
C LYS A 65 -6.74 5.92 12.38
N ASP A 66 -7.68 5.09 11.93
CA ASP A 66 -8.43 4.16 12.77
C ASP A 66 -7.97 2.70 12.56
N SER A 67 -6.94 2.49 11.74
CA SER A 67 -6.44 1.19 11.31
C SER A 67 -5.94 0.29 12.45
N ARG A 68 -6.11 -1.02 12.25
CA ARG A 68 -5.61 -2.08 13.15
C ARG A 68 -4.21 -2.58 12.78
N PHE A 69 -3.62 -2.06 11.71
CA PHE A 69 -2.30 -2.48 11.22
C PHE A 69 -1.21 -1.51 11.70
N GLN A 70 -0.11 -2.07 12.22
CA GLN A 70 0.99 -1.28 12.78
C GLN A 70 2.10 -0.98 11.76
N ALA A 71 2.11 -1.69 10.63
CA ALA A 71 2.97 -1.42 9.48
C ALA A 71 2.33 -2.02 8.22
N ALA A 72 2.69 -1.52 7.06
CA ALA A 72 2.23 -2.08 5.79
C ALA A 72 3.29 -2.08 4.69
N VAL A 73 3.04 -2.90 3.67
CA VAL A 73 3.84 -2.99 2.45
C VAL A 73 2.90 -2.97 1.23
N GLN A 74 3.14 -2.06 0.29
CA GLN A 74 2.58 -2.11 -1.06
C GLN A 74 3.64 -2.62 -2.05
N CYS A 75 3.24 -3.46 -3.00
CA CYS A 75 4.11 -4.04 -4.01
C CYS A 75 3.54 -3.79 -5.41
N HIS A 76 4.36 -3.21 -6.30
CA HIS A 76 4.11 -3.00 -7.73
C HIS A 76 2.70 -2.49 -8.04
N THR A 77 2.37 -1.30 -7.51
CA THR A 77 1.00 -0.76 -7.52
C THR A 77 0.59 -0.14 -8.85
N GLY A 78 1.52 0.07 -9.78
CA GLY A 78 1.26 0.66 -11.09
C GLY A 78 1.06 2.18 -11.06
N TRP A 79 0.35 2.71 -10.06
CA TRP A 79 0.20 4.15 -9.84
C TRP A 79 0.08 4.51 -8.35
N PRO A 80 0.46 5.74 -7.95
CA PRO A 80 0.25 6.24 -6.60
C PRO A 80 -1.24 6.52 -6.32
N PRO A 81 -1.71 6.34 -5.07
CA PRO A 81 -2.97 6.94 -4.62
C PRO A 81 -2.90 8.48 -4.59
N GLY A 82 -4.06 9.12 -4.43
CA GLY A 82 -4.15 10.57 -4.29
C GLY A 82 -3.47 11.12 -3.04
N VAL A 83 -3.16 12.43 -3.07
CA VAL A 83 -2.54 13.17 -1.95
C VAL A 83 -3.46 13.21 -0.72
N ASP A 84 -4.78 13.16 -0.92
CA ASP A 84 -5.79 12.97 0.12
C ASP A 84 -5.59 11.62 0.84
N VAL A 85 -5.43 10.53 0.10
CA VAL A 85 -5.17 9.19 0.66
C VAL A 85 -3.82 9.18 1.37
N ALA A 86 -2.79 9.79 0.80
CA ALA A 86 -1.49 9.98 1.44
C ALA A 86 -1.59 10.68 2.81
N GLN A 87 -2.47 11.68 2.91
CA GLN A 87 -2.79 12.37 4.16
C GLN A 87 -3.65 11.55 5.12
N THR A 88 -4.26 10.42 4.72
CA THR A 88 -4.96 9.51 5.65
C THR A 88 -4.02 8.55 6.39
N VAL A 89 -2.88 8.21 5.80
CA VAL A 89 -1.91 7.20 6.29
C VAL A 89 -1.44 7.49 7.72
N SER A 90 -1.53 6.50 8.62
CA SER A 90 -1.10 6.59 10.03
C SER A 90 0.10 5.69 10.36
N ALA A 91 0.25 4.56 9.68
CA ALA A 91 1.26 3.56 9.95
C ALA A 91 2.47 3.66 9.00
N PRO A 92 3.68 3.23 9.42
CA PRO A 92 4.82 3.02 8.54
C PRO A 92 4.46 2.17 7.32
N LEU A 93 4.82 2.67 6.13
CA LEU A 93 4.50 2.05 4.85
C LEU A 93 5.77 1.92 3.99
N LEU A 94 6.06 0.68 3.60
CA LEU A 94 7.08 0.34 2.62
C LEU A 94 6.42 0.20 1.23
N ALA A 95 6.97 0.87 0.22
CA ALA A 95 6.52 0.77 -1.16
C ALA A 95 7.60 0.09 -2.01
N LEU A 96 7.26 -1.04 -2.63
CA LEU A 96 8.13 -1.85 -3.47
C LEU A 96 7.64 -1.77 -4.92
N ASN A 97 7.91 -0.63 -5.56
CA ASN A 97 7.41 -0.27 -6.88
C ASN A 97 8.12 -1.06 -7.99
N SER A 98 7.43 -1.32 -9.11
CA SER A 98 8.06 -1.87 -10.32
C SER A 98 9.00 -0.86 -10.99
N ARG A 99 9.84 -1.29 -11.94
CA ARG A 99 10.76 -0.36 -12.64
C ARG A 99 10.04 0.60 -13.58
N ASP A 100 8.86 0.21 -14.00
CA ASP A 100 8.04 0.89 -15.01
C ASP A 100 7.13 1.95 -14.36
N GLU A 101 7.16 2.07 -13.02
CA GLU A 101 6.57 3.13 -12.22
C GLU A 101 7.59 4.28 -12.01
N PRO A 102 7.34 5.51 -12.50
CA PRO A 102 8.28 6.63 -12.31
C PRO A 102 8.34 7.15 -10.86
N GLU A 103 9.53 7.51 -10.35
CA GLU A 103 9.64 8.17 -9.03
C GLU A 103 9.01 9.57 -9.01
N THR A 104 8.88 10.23 -10.17
CA THR A 104 8.18 11.51 -10.33
C THR A 104 6.75 11.45 -9.81
N ASP A 105 6.05 10.35 -10.08
CA ASP A 105 4.60 10.26 -9.93
C ASP A 105 4.29 10.03 -8.44
N TYR A 106 5.09 9.19 -7.78
CA TYR A 106 5.03 8.98 -6.34
C TYR A 106 5.62 10.14 -5.53
N ARG A 107 6.18 11.19 -6.14
CA ARG A 107 6.86 12.29 -5.42
C ARG A 107 5.92 13.04 -4.49
N GLU A 108 4.72 13.38 -4.94
CA GLU A 108 3.73 14.13 -4.15
C GLU A 108 3.16 13.25 -3.02
N PHE A 109 2.82 11.99 -3.34
CA PHE A 109 2.40 10.98 -2.37
C PHE A 109 3.45 10.76 -1.26
N LYS A 110 4.74 10.65 -1.64
CA LYS A 110 5.90 10.55 -0.75
C LYS A 110 6.05 11.78 0.14
N GLN A 111 5.85 12.98 -0.39
CA GLN A 111 5.90 14.21 0.41
C GLN A 111 4.75 14.30 1.42
N ALA A 112 3.52 13.97 1.01
CA ALA A 112 2.33 14.00 1.86
C ALA A 112 2.35 12.96 3.00
N CYS A 113 2.80 11.72 2.72
CA CYS A 113 2.96 10.70 3.77
C CYS A 113 3.99 11.13 4.84
N ASN A 114 5.11 11.73 4.41
CA ASN A 114 6.17 12.18 5.32
C ASN A 114 5.77 13.44 6.12
N SER A 115 5.01 14.37 5.54
CA SER A 115 4.64 15.62 6.22
C SER A 115 3.64 15.41 7.36
N ARG A 116 2.73 14.42 7.25
CA ARG A 116 1.80 14.07 8.33
C ARG A 116 2.44 13.18 9.41
N THR A 117 3.11 12.10 9.02
CA THR A 117 3.36 10.98 9.97
C THR A 117 4.44 11.27 11.01
N GLY A 118 5.37 12.19 10.74
CA GLY A 118 6.54 12.46 11.60
C GLY A 118 7.52 11.28 11.74
N LEU A 119 7.20 10.14 11.12
CA LEU A 119 7.95 8.90 11.13
C LEU A 119 8.82 8.84 9.88
N SER A 120 10.13 8.69 10.06
CA SER A 120 11.15 8.60 9.00
C SER A 120 11.11 7.29 8.18
N THR A 121 9.92 6.69 8.05
CA THR A 121 9.72 5.28 7.62
C THR A 121 8.70 5.12 6.49
N PHE A 122 8.49 6.15 5.66
CA PHE A 122 7.95 5.96 4.32
C PHE A 122 9.11 5.76 3.33
N ARG A 123 9.36 4.52 2.92
CA ARG A 123 10.41 4.17 1.94
C ARG A 123 9.77 3.69 0.64
N ILE A 124 10.16 4.29 -0.49
CA ILE A 124 9.97 3.70 -1.82
C ILE A 124 11.27 3.01 -2.22
N TRP A 125 11.16 1.79 -2.74
CA TRP A 125 12.22 1.04 -3.39
C TRP A 125 11.73 0.54 -4.74
N PHE A 126 12.50 0.78 -5.79
CA PHE A 126 12.18 0.32 -7.15
C PHE A 126 12.95 -0.98 -7.44
N MET A 127 12.25 -2.00 -7.96
CA MET A 127 12.80 -3.36 -8.08
C MET A 127 14.04 -3.47 -9.01
N GLY A 128 15.22 -3.29 -8.43
CA GLY A 128 16.52 -3.53 -9.07
C GLY A 128 17.26 -2.29 -9.57
N GLY A 129 17.10 -1.14 -8.92
CA GLY A 129 17.99 0.02 -9.03
C GLY A 129 18.64 0.37 -7.69
N CYS A 130 19.97 0.49 -7.65
CA CYS A 130 20.81 0.80 -6.48
C CYS A 130 20.82 -0.20 -5.29
N PRO A 131 21.94 -0.28 -4.54
CA PRO A 131 22.09 -1.17 -3.40
C PRO A 131 21.42 -0.63 -2.12
N LEU A 132 21.38 -1.47 -1.09
CA LEU A 132 20.79 -1.18 0.22
C LEU A 132 21.51 -0.02 0.95
N VAL A 133 20.99 1.21 0.80
CA VAL A 133 21.35 2.32 1.70
C VAL A 133 20.54 2.20 2.98
N GLU A 134 21.12 1.45 3.92
CA GLU A 134 20.65 1.32 5.29
C GLU A 134 20.86 2.64 6.05
N THR A 135 19.83 3.47 6.09
CA THR A 135 19.74 4.59 7.04
C THR A 135 18.94 4.15 8.26
N SER A 136 19.59 4.21 9.43
CA SER A 136 19.14 3.58 10.66
C SER A 136 17.82 4.16 11.19
N VAL A 137 17.04 3.31 11.88
CA VAL A 137 15.83 3.74 12.60
C VAL A 137 16.24 4.45 13.88
N SER A 138 16.57 5.73 13.76
CA SER A 138 16.69 6.63 14.91
C SER A 138 15.30 6.85 15.52
N ARG A 139 15.00 6.15 16.62
CA ARG A 139 13.86 6.49 17.46
C ARG A 139 14.10 7.86 18.10
N VAL A 140 13.03 8.65 18.16
CA VAL A 140 12.88 9.80 19.06
C VAL A 140 12.10 9.33 20.28
#